data_AF-A0A917PHT4-F1
#
_entry.id   AF-A0A917PHT4-F1
#
_cell.length_a   1.000
_cell.length_b   1.000
_cell.length_c   1.000
_cell.angle_alpha   90.00
_cell.angle_beta   90.00
_cell.angle_gamma   90.00
#
_symmetry.space_group_name_H-M   'P 1'
#
loop_
_entity.id
_entity.type
_entity.pdbx_description
1 polymer ?
#
loop_
_entity_poly.entity_id
_entity_poly.type
_entity_poly.pdbx_seq_one_letter_code
_entity_poly.pdbx_strand_id
1 'polypeptide(L)'
;MDEVVIRRMIGRLAGKKAGETNERIFSVAAWRDTPYYTEAERAALALTEAATRLGDRPEPVPDRIWSEAALHYDEAALAALTLAIATINAWNRINIITGQRAGTAW
;
A
#
# COMPACT_ATOMS: atom_id res chain seq x y z
N MET A 1 1.62 -19.47 4.90
CA MET A 1 1.42 -18.06 4.48
C MET A 1 2.63 -17.73 3.61
N ASP A 2 2.47 -17.74 2.29
CA ASP A 2 3.64 -17.72 1.40
C ASP A 2 4.31 -16.35 1.34
N GLU A 3 5.63 -16.37 1.51
CA GLU A 3 6.58 -15.26 1.44
C GLU A 3 6.39 -14.36 0.19
N VAL A 4 5.74 -14.90 -0.84
CA VAL A 4 5.44 -14.27 -2.12
C VAL A 4 4.44 -13.11 -1.99
N VAL A 5 3.41 -13.22 -1.14
CA VAL A 5 2.37 -12.17 -1.00
C VAL A 5 2.93 -10.95 -0.25
N ILE A 6 3.71 -11.21 0.80
CA ILE A 6 4.41 -10.17 1.57
C ILE A 6 5.47 -9.48 0.70
N ARG A 7 6.23 -10.22 -0.12
CA ARG A 7 7.19 -9.62 -1.08
C ARG A 7 6.53 -8.75 -2.15
N ARG A 8 5.35 -9.10 -2.64
CA ARG A 8 4.60 -8.27 -3.61
C ARG A 8 4.09 -6.98 -2.98
N MET A 9 3.72 -7.00 -1.70
CA MET A 9 3.21 -5.82 -1.00
C MET A 9 4.29 -4.91 -0.40
N ILE A 10 5.42 -5.49 0.03
CA ILE A 10 6.55 -4.83 0.70
C ILE A 10 7.71 -4.50 -0.26
N GLY A 11 7.69 -4.98 -1.51
CA GLY A 11 8.73 -4.71 -2.53
C GLY A 11 9.02 -3.24 -2.86
N ARG A 12 8.36 -2.28 -2.21
CA ARG A 12 8.53 -0.83 -2.39
C ARG A 12 9.71 -0.19 -1.64
N LEU A 13 10.52 -0.94 -0.87
CA LEU A 13 11.73 -0.38 -0.25
C LEU A 13 13.04 -0.58 -1.04
N ALA A 14 13.08 -1.44 -2.07
CA ALA A 14 14.27 -1.64 -2.87
C ALA A 14 13.91 -1.77 -4.35
N GLY A 15 14.34 -0.80 -5.15
CA GLY A 15 14.08 -0.71 -6.58
C GLY A 15 14.26 -2.04 -7.32
N LYS A 16 13.31 -2.31 -8.22
CA LYS A 16 13.29 -3.40 -9.21
C LYS A 16 13.43 -4.82 -8.65
N LYS A 17 12.31 -5.44 -8.27
CA LYS A 17 12.01 -6.85 -8.62
C LYS A 17 10.54 -7.25 -8.42
N ALA A 18 10.14 -8.26 -9.21
CA ALA A 18 8.81 -8.85 -9.44
C ALA A 18 7.92 -8.11 -10.47
N GLY A 19 8.35 -8.05 -11.74
CA GLY A 19 7.47 -7.65 -12.86
C GLY A 19 7.05 -6.18 -12.92
N GLU A 20 7.36 -5.39 -11.89
CA GLU A 20 7.07 -3.96 -11.85
C GLU A 20 7.86 -3.19 -12.92
N THR A 21 7.14 -2.50 -13.78
CA THR A 21 7.72 -1.67 -14.84
C THR A 21 8.06 -0.28 -14.31
N ASN A 22 8.93 0.44 -15.02
CA ASN A 22 9.26 1.82 -14.66
C ASN A 22 7.99 2.69 -14.65
N GLU A 23 7.09 2.47 -15.61
CA GLU A 23 5.83 3.20 -15.75
C GLU A 23 4.96 3.02 -14.50
N ARG A 24 4.82 1.80 -13.99
CA ARG A 24 4.09 1.53 -12.75
C ARG A 24 4.77 2.22 -11.55
N ILE A 25 6.06 2.03 -11.37
CA ILE A 25 6.80 2.62 -10.24
C ILE A 25 6.65 4.15 -10.22
N PHE A 26 6.81 4.83 -11.36
CA PHE A 26 6.75 6.28 -11.41
C PHE A 26 5.33 6.85 -11.43
N SER A 27 4.33 6.04 -11.83
CA SER A 27 2.93 6.48 -11.89
C SER A 27 2.11 6.18 -10.64
N VAL A 28 2.64 5.45 -9.65
CA VAL A 28 1.85 5.00 -8.49
C VAL A 28 1.23 6.13 -7.68
N ALA A 29 1.86 7.31 -7.65
CA ALA A 29 1.28 8.49 -6.99
C ALA A 29 0.04 9.06 -7.73
N ALA A 30 -0.09 8.76 -9.02
CA ALA A 30 -1.18 9.18 -9.90
C ALA A 30 -1.99 7.97 -10.40
N TRP A 31 -2.05 6.88 -9.64
CA TRP A 31 -2.59 5.58 -10.08
C TRP A 31 -4.03 5.65 -10.62
N ARG A 32 -4.84 6.61 -10.17
CA ARG A 32 -6.22 6.79 -10.66
C ARG A 32 -6.25 7.15 -12.13
N ASP A 33 -5.29 7.96 -12.56
CA ASP A 33 -5.21 8.59 -13.87
C ASP A 33 -4.32 7.80 -14.85
N THR A 34 -3.90 6.58 -14.51
CA THR A 34 -3.02 5.76 -15.36
C THR A 34 -3.57 4.37 -15.66
N PRO A 35 -3.31 3.81 -16.84
CA PRO A 35 -3.92 2.54 -17.27
C PRO A 35 -3.21 1.30 -16.71
N TYR A 36 -2.20 1.45 -15.85
CA TYR A 36 -1.27 0.36 -15.53
C TYR A 36 -1.72 -0.56 -14.39
N TYR A 37 -2.84 -0.26 -13.74
CA TYR A 37 -3.33 -0.96 -12.56
C TYR A 37 -4.67 -1.64 -12.84
N THR A 38 -4.76 -2.91 -12.45
CA THR A 38 -6.01 -3.68 -12.46
C THR A 38 -7.02 -3.15 -11.42
N GLU A 39 -8.29 -3.52 -11.55
CA GLU A 39 -9.32 -3.11 -10.57
C GLU A 39 -8.99 -3.56 -9.14
N ALA A 40 -8.47 -4.78 -8.98
CA ALA A 40 -8.01 -5.27 -7.68
C ALA A 40 -6.90 -4.37 -7.08
N GLU A 41 -5.89 -4.02 -7.88
CA GLU A 41 -4.81 -3.13 -7.46
C GLU A 41 -5.31 -1.72 -7.14
N ARG A 42 -6.26 -1.19 -7.91
CA ARG A 42 -6.92 0.09 -7.68
C ARG A 42 -7.69 0.08 -6.35
N ALA A 43 -8.40 -0.99 -6.03
CA ALA A 43 -9.10 -1.15 -4.76
C ALA A 43 -8.10 -1.21 -3.58
N ALA A 44 -6.99 -1.95 -3.72
CA ALA A 44 -5.93 -1.99 -2.70
C ALA A 44 -5.24 -0.64 -2.50
N LEU A 45 -5.00 0.13 -3.57
CA LEU A 45 -4.43 1.47 -3.51
C LEU A 45 -5.40 2.47 -2.85
N ALA A 46 -6.70 2.39 -3.17
CA ALA A 46 -7.73 3.20 -2.52
C ALA A 46 -7.81 2.94 -1.01
N LEU A 47 -7.80 1.67 -0.60
CA LEU A 47 -7.75 1.29 0.81
C LEU A 47 -6.47 1.78 1.48
N THR A 48 -5.32 1.64 0.82
CA THR A 48 -4.02 2.12 1.33
C THR A 48 -4.03 3.62 1.60
N GLU A 49 -4.54 4.43 0.66
CA GLU A 49 -4.62 5.88 0.84
C GLU A 49 -5.55 6.27 1.98
N ALA A 50 -6.74 5.67 2.03
CA ALA A 50 -7.74 5.91 3.07
C ALA A 50 -7.18 5.59 4.47
N ALA A 51 -6.57 4.42 4.62
CA ALA A 51 -5.99 3.94 5.89
C ALA A 51 -4.68 4.65 6.28
N THR A 52 -4.02 5.36 5.35
CA THR A 52 -2.84 6.17 5.66
C THR A 52 -3.22 7.55 6.21
N ARG A 53 -4.30 8.14 5.70
CA ARG A 53 -4.76 9.50 6.01
C ARG A 53 -5.87 9.53 7.06
N LEU A 54 -5.71 8.75 8.14
CA LEU A 54 -6.75 8.56 9.16
C LEU A 54 -7.21 9.87 9.83
N GLY A 55 -6.31 10.84 9.99
CA GLY A 55 -6.61 12.12 10.65
C GLY A 55 -7.28 13.17 9.76
N ASP A 56 -7.39 12.92 8.45
CA ASP A 56 -7.77 13.96 7.49
C ASP A 56 -9.29 14.07 7.30
N ARG A 57 -10.04 13.08 7.79
CA ARG A 57 -11.49 12.94 7.57
C ARG A 57 -12.17 12.35 8.81
N PRO A 58 -13.44 12.70 9.10
CA PRO A 58 -14.21 12.08 10.19
C PRO A 58 -14.42 10.57 10.00
N GLU A 59 -14.61 10.14 8.75
CA GLU A 59 -14.74 8.75 8.35
C GLU A 59 -13.58 8.41 7.39
N PRO A 60 -12.42 7.98 7.93
CA PRO A 60 -11.21 7.86 7.12
C PRO A 60 -11.21 6.65 6.18
N VAL A 61 -11.86 5.54 6.59
CA VAL A 61 -12.05 4.34 5.75
C VAL A 61 -13.56 4.05 5.66
N PRO A 62 -14.28 4.68 4.73
CA PRO A 62 -15.70 4.42 4.54
C PRO A 62 -15.98 2.98 4.11
N ASP A 63 -17.12 2.42 4.50
CA ASP A 63 -17.51 1.03 4.20
C ASP A 63 -17.42 0.68 2.70
N ARG A 64 -17.71 1.65 1.81
CA ARG A 64 -17.58 1.46 0.36
C ARG A 64 -16.15 1.14 -0.08
N ILE A 65 -15.14 1.69 0.57
CA ILE A 65 -13.72 1.43 0.23
C ILE A 65 -13.32 0.03 0.67
N TRP A 66 -13.76 -0.39 1.86
CA TRP A 66 -13.56 -1.75 2.34
C TRP A 66 -14.29 -2.78 1.47
N SER A 67 -15.57 -2.51 1.19
CA SER A 67 -16.43 -3.39 0.39
C SER A 67 -15.87 -3.59 -1.02
N GLU A 68 -15.35 -2.53 -1.65
CA GLU A 68 -14.71 -2.63 -2.96
C GLU A 68 -13.47 -3.54 -2.93
N ALA A 69 -12.60 -3.39 -1.92
CA ALA A 69 -11.46 -4.29 -1.77
C ALA A 69 -11.91 -5.75 -1.53
N ALA A 70 -12.99 -5.95 -0.79
CA ALA A 70 -13.55 -7.28 -0.52
C ALA A 70 -14.17 -7.97 -1.75
N LEU A 71 -14.43 -7.24 -2.85
CA LEU A 71 -14.80 -7.85 -4.14
C LEU A 71 -13.63 -8.60 -4.79
N HIS A 72 -12.39 -8.24 -4.44
CA HIS A 72 -11.18 -8.72 -5.11
C HIS A 72 -10.28 -9.61 -4.24
N TYR A 73 -10.42 -9.52 -2.92
CA TYR A 73 -9.55 -10.18 -1.97
C TYR A 73 -10.38 -11.00 -0.98
N ASP A 74 -9.95 -12.25 -0.76
CA ASP A 74 -10.50 -13.06 0.33
C ASP A 74 -10.08 -12.52 1.70
N GLU A 75 -10.65 -13.09 2.76
CA GLU A 75 -10.39 -12.65 4.14
C GLU A 75 -8.90 -12.67 4.50
N ALA A 76 -8.19 -13.73 4.10
CA ALA A 76 -6.76 -13.87 4.39
C ALA A 76 -5.94 -12.80 3.65
N ALA A 77 -6.27 -12.50 2.40
CA ALA A 77 -5.63 -11.46 1.60
C ALA A 77 -5.96 -10.05 2.13
N LEU A 78 -7.18 -9.79 2.56
CA LEU A 78 -7.57 -8.53 3.20
C LEU A 78 -6.85 -8.31 4.53
N ALA A 79 -6.72 -9.37 5.34
CA ALA A 79 -5.95 -9.31 6.59
C ALA A 79 -4.48 -9.01 6.32
N ALA A 80 -3.88 -9.67 5.31
CA ALA A 80 -2.51 -9.39 4.90
C ALA A 80 -2.35 -7.95 4.37
N LEU A 81 -3.29 -7.46 3.56
CA LEU A 81 -3.34 -6.09 3.05
C LEU A 81 -3.39 -5.07 4.19
N THR A 82 -4.28 -5.29 5.15
CA THR A 82 -4.42 -4.44 6.33
C THR A 82 -3.12 -4.40 7.15
N LEU A 83 -2.53 -5.56 7.42
CA LEU A 83 -1.31 -5.65 8.21
C LEU A 83 -0.13 -4.94 7.53
N ALA A 84 0.02 -5.11 6.21
CA ALA A 84 1.11 -4.47 5.48
C ALA A 84 0.93 -2.94 5.39
N ILE A 85 -0.31 -2.44 5.21
CA ILE A 85 -0.60 -0.99 5.29
C ILE A 85 -0.25 -0.44 6.67
N ALA A 86 -0.67 -1.10 7.74
CA ALA A 86 -0.40 -0.68 9.11
C ALA A 86 1.11 -0.69 9.40
N THR A 87 1.82 -1.75 8.98
CA THR A 87 3.25 -1.92 9.21
C THR A 87 4.07 -0.82 8.53
N ILE A 88 3.82 -0.51 7.25
CA ILE A 88 4.57 0.56 6.57
C ILE A 88 4.25 1.94 7.17
N ASN A 89 3.01 2.15 7.61
CA ASN A 89 2.60 3.38 8.30
C ASN A 89 3.31 3.55 9.65
N ALA A 90 3.51 2.47 10.39
CA ALA A 90 4.27 2.47 11.64
C ALA A 90 5.75 2.80 11.40
N TRP A 91 6.38 2.13 10.43
CA TRP A 91 7.79 2.41 10.08
C TRP A 91 8.01 3.85 9.61
N ASN A 92 7.12 4.39 8.79
CA ASN A 92 7.21 5.79 8.36
C ASN A 92 7.16 6.76 9.55
N ARG A 93 6.30 6.50 10.54
CA ARG A 93 6.22 7.32 11.77
C ARG A 93 7.49 7.21 12.61
N ILE A 94 8.01 5.99 12.80
CA ILE A 94 9.26 5.76 13.54
C ILE A 94 10.42 6.51 12.88
N ASN A 95 10.57 6.38 11.55
CA ASN A 95 11.64 7.04 10.80
C ASN A 95 11.59 8.57 10.96
N ILE A 96 10.39 9.15 10.89
CA ILE A 96 10.19 10.59 11.07
C ILE A 96 10.52 11.00 12.51
N ILE A 97 9.99 10.30 13.52
CA ILE A 97 10.20 10.60 14.95
C ILE A 97 11.69 10.54 15.32
N THR A 98 12.41 9.56 14.76
CA THR A 98 13.83 9.34 15.04
C THR A 98 14.78 10.12 14.13
N GLY A 99 14.25 10.92 13.20
CA GLY A 99 15.05 11.75 12.30
C GLY A 99 15.90 10.96 11.29
N GLN A 100 15.47 9.74 10.93
CA GLN A 100 16.17 8.90 9.95
C GLN A 100 16.18 9.59 8.59
N ARG A 101 17.37 9.68 7.98
CA ARG A 101 17.55 10.28 6.65
C ARG A 101 17.50 9.18 5.59
N ALA A 102 16.92 9.48 4.44
CA ALA A 102 17.00 8.55 3.31
C ALA A 102 18.48 8.32 2.94
N GLY A 103 18.86 7.05 2.75
CA GLY A 103 20.23 6.67 2.38
C GLY A 103 21.20 6.49 3.55
N THR A 104 20.79 6.72 4.80
CA THR A 104 21.59 6.30 5.96
C THR A 104 21.26 4.86 6.32
N ALA A 105 22.28 4.00 6.42
CA ALA A 105 22.11 2.66 6.97
C ALA A 105 21.87 2.75 8.49
N TRP A 106 21.12 1.78 9.01
CA TRP A 106 20.95 1.56 10.45
C TRP A 106 22.21 0.94 11.04
#